data_AF-A0A534L6Q6-F1
#
_entry.id   AF-A0A534L6Q6-F1
#
_cell.length_a   1.000
_cell.length_b   1.000
_cell.length_c   1.000
_cell.angle_alpha   90.00
_cell.angle_beta   90.00
_cell.angle_gamma   90.00
#
_symmetry.space_group_name_H-M   'P 1'
#
loop_
_entity.id
_entity.type
_entity.pdbx_description
1 polymer ?
#
loop_
_entity_poly.entity_id
_entity_poly.type
_entity_poly.pdbx_seq_one_letter_code
_entity_poly.pdbx_strand_id
1 'polypeptide(L)'
;MERYLLRADLQGYSYREILEVRRGAVRLLHPSGRARRLSRWTSTLFALGYLFVLGSFMGTAGNAGGLLVSGIVGLVIAAGFIAFFFAGLIVLLLWWDDRNLPILAENPDAARPVEVLGVTSYGTFQEIRARVDGQECRIAVHASKGRFAEVLRFAGIPGLQV
;
A
#
# COMPACT_ATOMS: atom_id res chain seq x y z
N MET A 1 -15.75 -7.17 13.96
CA MET A 1 -15.80 -7.94 12.71
C MET A 1 -14.43 -7.91 12.08
N GLU A 2 -13.66 -8.99 12.20
CA GLU A 2 -12.32 -9.07 11.60
C GLU A 2 -12.46 -9.21 10.07
N ARG A 3 -11.86 -8.28 9.33
CA ARG A 3 -11.72 -8.33 7.86
C ARG A 3 -10.27 -8.04 7.50
N TYR A 4 -9.75 -8.75 6.51
CA TYR A 4 -8.46 -8.44 5.92
C TYR A 4 -8.68 -7.68 4.62
N LEU A 5 -7.88 -6.63 4.42
CA LEU A 5 -7.88 -5.83 3.20
C LEU A 5 -6.51 -5.98 2.55
N LEU A 6 -6.49 -6.40 1.29
CA LEU A 6 -5.29 -6.53 0.48
C LEU A 6 -5.48 -5.75 -0.81
N ARG A 7 -4.42 -5.17 -1.35
CA ARG A 7 -4.49 -4.60 -2.70
C ARG A 7 -4.54 -5.70 -3.72
N ALA A 8 -5.43 -5.53 -4.69
CA ALA A 8 -5.67 -6.46 -5.75
C ALA A 8 -5.86 -5.74 -7.09
N ASP A 9 -5.67 -6.46 -8.18
CA ASP A 9 -5.96 -5.95 -9.51
C ASP A 9 -6.29 -7.09 -10.46
N LEU A 10 -7.22 -6.84 -11.38
CA LEU A 10 -7.66 -7.76 -12.44
C LEU A 10 -6.83 -7.63 -13.72
N GLN A 11 -6.17 -6.48 -13.96
CA GLN A 11 -5.56 -6.15 -15.26
C GLN A 11 -4.07 -5.78 -15.21
N GLY A 12 -3.38 -5.99 -14.08
CA GLY A 12 -1.93 -5.81 -14.01
C GLY A 12 -1.41 -5.46 -12.61
N TYR A 13 -0.23 -4.85 -12.54
CA TYR A 13 0.40 -4.41 -11.28
C TYR A 13 -0.07 -3.02 -10.84
N SER A 14 -1.26 -2.58 -11.27
CA SER A 14 -1.74 -1.22 -11.00
C SER A 14 -2.55 -1.10 -9.70
N TYR A 15 -2.85 -2.24 -9.04
CA TYR A 15 -3.38 -2.34 -7.68
C TYR A 15 -4.57 -1.41 -7.41
N ARG A 16 -5.47 -1.32 -8.39
CA ARG A 16 -6.59 -0.38 -8.38
C ARG A 16 -7.78 -0.85 -7.53
N GLU A 17 -7.79 -2.12 -7.16
CA GLU A 17 -8.90 -2.77 -6.46
C GLU A 17 -8.44 -3.29 -5.10
N ILE A 18 -9.42 -3.63 -4.25
CA ILE A 18 -9.15 -4.12 -2.90
C ILE A 18 -9.82 -5.46 -2.73
N LEU A 19 -9.03 -6.48 -2.41
CA LEU A 19 -9.53 -7.76 -1.97
C LEU A 19 -9.92 -7.65 -0.49
N GLU A 20 -11.22 -7.68 -0.22
CA GLU A 20 -11.76 -7.83 1.12
C GLU A 20 -11.95 -9.32 1.40
N VAL A 21 -11.27 -9.80 2.43
CA VAL A 21 -11.37 -11.18 2.91
C VAL A 21 -12.05 -11.19 4.28
N ARG A 22 -13.20 -11.83 4.35
CA ARG A 22 -13.96 -12.12 5.57
C ARG A 22 -14.00 -13.63 5.78
N ARG A 23 -14.32 -14.08 7.00
CA ARG A 23 -14.55 -15.52 7.26
C ARG A 23 -15.65 -16.03 6.32
N GLY A 24 -15.33 -16.97 5.43
CA GLY A 24 -16.26 -17.56 4.48
C GLY A 24 -16.64 -16.71 3.25
N ALA A 25 -16.06 -15.51 3.06
CA ALA A 25 -16.38 -14.69 1.89
C ALA A 25 -15.17 -13.86 1.43
N VAL A 26 -14.88 -13.93 0.13
CA VAL A 26 -13.88 -13.09 -0.54
C VAL A 26 -14.60 -12.17 -1.52
N ARG A 27 -14.31 -10.88 -1.47
CA ARG A 27 -14.91 -9.87 -2.33
C ARG A 27 -13.85 -8.98 -2.93
N LEU A 28 -14.07 -8.57 -4.17
CA LEU A 28 -13.26 -7.56 -4.85
C LEU A 28 -14.03 -6.24 -4.80
N LEU A 29 -13.43 -5.26 -4.16
CA LEU A 29 -13.98 -3.92 -3.98
C LEU A 29 -13.33 -2.99 -4.98
N HIS A 30 -14.16 -2.32 -5.78
CA HIS A 30 -13.73 -1.21 -6.62
C HIS A 30 -13.86 0.09 -5.82
N PRO A 31 -12.75 0.73 -5.41
CA PRO A 31 -12.80 1.92 -4.56
C PRO A 31 -13.47 3.08 -5.29
N SER A 32 -14.32 3.81 -4.56
CA SER A 32 -15.07 4.91 -5.15
C SER A 32 -14.18 6.05 -5.62
N GLY A 33 -14.63 6.80 -6.63
CA GLY A 33 -13.93 8.02 -7.08
C GLY A 33 -13.69 9.02 -5.94
N ARG A 34 -14.63 9.10 -4.98
CA ARG A 34 -14.53 9.94 -3.78
C ARG A 34 -13.47 9.40 -2.81
N ALA A 35 -13.44 8.10 -2.54
CA ALA A 35 -12.43 7.47 -1.68
C ALA A 35 -11.01 7.63 -2.26
N ARG A 36 -10.85 7.45 -3.58
CA ARG A 36 -9.57 7.70 -4.28
C ARG A 36 -9.13 9.16 -4.20
N ARG A 37 -10.07 10.11 -4.30
CA ARG A 37 -9.77 11.54 -4.14
C ARG A 37 -9.35 11.82 -2.69
N LEU A 38 -10.11 11.33 -1.71
CA LEU A 38 -9.79 11.53 -0.29
C LEU A 38 -8.42 10.96 0.08
N SER A 39 -8.13 9.72 -0.35
CA SER A 39 -6.84 9.06 -0.19
C SER A 39 -5.69 9.89 -0.76
N ARG A 40 -5.86 10.47 -1.96
CA ARG A 40 -4.85 11.37 -2.56
C ARG A 40 -4.67 12.64 -1.73
N TRP A 41 -5.75 13.28 -1.32
CA TRP A 41 -5.70 14.50 -0.50
C TRP A 41 -5.00 14.26 0.83
N THR A 42 -5.29 13.16 1.53
CA THR A 42 -4.60 12.82 2.77
C THR A 42 -3.12 12.51 2.54
N SER A 43 -2.75 11.77 1.49
CA SER A 43 -1.33 11.56 1.15
C SER A 43 -0.61 12.88 0.87
N THR A 44 -1.26 13.82 0.16
CA THR A 44 -0.70 15.16 -0.06
C THR A 44 -0.54 15.93 1.25
N LEU A 45 -1.51 15.87 2.17
CA LEU A 45 -1.42 16.51 3.48
C LEU A 45 -0.28 15.92 4.32
N PHE A 46 -0.08 14.60 4.31
CA PHE A 46 1.05 13.96 4.98
C PHE A 46 2.39 14.39 4.38
N ALA A 47 2.50 14.43 3.05
CA ALA A 47 3.70 14.90 2.37
C ALA A 47 4.00 16.38 2.71
N LEU A 48 2.99 17.24 2.69
CA LEU A 48 3.13 18.64 3.07
C LEU A 48 3.53 18.76 4.55
N GLY A 49 2.89 18.02 5.44
CA GLY A 49 3.26 18.01 6.87
C GLY A 49 4.71 17.59 7.08
N TYR A 50 5.17 16.56 6.38
CA TYR A 50 6.57 16.13 6.42
C TYR A 50 7.52 17.21 5.89
N LEU A 51 7.19 17.83 4.76
CA LEU A 51 7.96 18.92 4.16
C LEU A 51 8.07 20.13 5.09
N PHE A 52 6.96 20.56 5.69
CA PHE A 52 6.96 21.73 6.56
C PHE A 52 7.63 21.44 7.91
N VAL A 53 7.32 20.33 8.57
CA VAL A 53 7.88 20.03 9.89
C VAL A 53 9.34 19.63 9.80
N LEU A 54 9.65 18.61 9.00
CA LEU A 54 11.01 18.08 8.93
C LEU A 54 11.92 18.95 8.06
N GLY A 55 11.39 19.60 7.03
CA GLY A 55 12.14 20.56 6.21
C GLY A 55 12.51 21.81 6.99
N SER A 56 11.64 22.32 7.87
CA SER A 56 12.00 23.43 8.77
C SER A 56 13.12 23.04 9.73
N PHE A 57 13.03 21.83 10.31
CA PHE A 57 14.06 21.31 11.22
C PHE A 57 15.42 21.14 10.50
N MET A 58 15.41 20.59 9.29
CA MET A 58 16.62 20.48 8.46
C MET A 58 17.17 21.85 8.02
N GLY A 59 16.31 22.82 7.71
CA GLY A 59 16.74 24.18 7.40
C GLY A 59 17.44 24.84 8.59
N THR A 60 16.90 24.68 9.80
CA THR A 60 17.54 25.19 11.02
C THR A 60 18.85 24.45 11.35
N ALA A 61 18.88 23.13 11.23
CA ALA A 61 20.06 22.32 11.49
C ALA A 61 21.16 22.53 10.44
N GLY A 62 20.78 22.70 9.18
CA GLY A 62 21.68 22.98 8.06
C GLY A 62 22.30 24.37 8.16
N ASN A 63 21.54 25.38 8.61
CA ASN A 63 22.10 26.71 8.87
C ASN A 63 23.04 26.72 10.09
N ALA A 64 22.72 25.98 11.15
CA ALA A 64 23.59 25.85 12.33
C ALA A 64 24.86 25.03 12.04
N GLY A 65 24.75 23.94 11.26
CA GLY A 65 25.85 23.06 10.89
C GLY A 65 26.70 23.55 9.72
N GLY A 66 26.11 24.29 8.77
CA GLY A 66 26.81 24.89 7.62
C GLY A 66 27.76 26.02 8.01
N LEU A 67 27.57 26.62 9.19
CA LEU A 67 28.53 27.53 9.82
C LEU A 67 29.79 26.81 10.33
N LEU A 68 29.74 25.49 10.55
CA LEU A 68 30.81 24.71 11.17
C LEU A 68 31.62 23.86 10.18
N VAL A 69 31.10 23.60 8.97
CA VAL A 69 31.75 22.74 7.97
C VAL A 69 31.68 23.37 6.59
N SER A 70 32.81 23.85 6.06
CA SER A 70 32.91 24.41 4.71
C SER A 70 33.65 23.48 3.73
N GLY A 71 33.44 23.68 2.43
CA GLY A 71 34.08 22.89 1.37
C GLY A 71 33.39 21.55 1.06
N ILE A 72 34.12 20.61 0.46
CA ILE A 72 33.59 19.33 -0.05
C ILE A 72 32.89 18.52 1.04
N VAL A 73 33.40 18.55 2.27
CA VAL A 73 32.80 17.84 3.41
C VAL A 73 31.39 18.37 3.71
N GLY A 74 31.19 19.68 3.64
CA GLY A 74 29.86 20.29 3.81
C GLY A 74 28.88 19.86 2.71
N LEU A 75 29.35 19.77 1.46
CA LEU A 75 28.55 19.27 0.33
C LEU A 75 28.12 17.81 0.52
N VAL A 76 29.02 16.93 0.97
CA VAL A 76 28.71 15.51 1.23
C VAL A 76 27.67 15.38 2.35
N ILE A 77 27.83 16.14 3.43
CA ILE A 77 26.88 16.16 4.55
C ILE A 77 25.50 16.65 4.07
N ALA A 78 25.45 17.75 3.32
CA ALA A 78 24.20 18.27 2.77
C ALA A 78 23.50 17.26 1.85
N ALA A 79 24.25 16.60 0.95
CA ALA A 79 23.71 15.55 0.09
C ALA A 79 23.16 14.37 0.89
N GLY A 80 23.85 13.95 1.95
CA GLY A 80 23.39 12.91 2.86
C GLY A 80 22.08 13.27 3.57
N PHE A 81 21.96 14.50 4.06
CA PHE A 81 20.72 15.00 4.67
C PHE A 81 19.56 15.01 3.67
N ILE A 82 19.79 15.48 2.44
CA ILE A 82 18.78 15.47 1.38
C ILE A 82 18.34 14.03 1.07
N ALA A 83 19.29 13.10 0.91
CA ALA A 83 18.97 11.71 0.65
C ALA A 83 18.15 11.08 1.79
N PHE A 84 18.53 11.34 3.05
CA PHE A 84 17.80 10.88 4.22
C PHE A 84 16.38 11.47 4.30
N PHE A 85 16.24 12.75 3.97
CA PHE A 85 14.94 13.42 3.91
C PHE A 85 14.00 12.75 2.89
N PHE A 86 14.48 12.48 1.67
CA PHE A 86 13.66 11.81 0.67
C PHE A 86 13.39 10.34 1.04
N ALA A 87 14.36 9.63 1.60
CA ALA A 87 14.16 8.27 2.09
C ALA A 87 13.07 8.21 3.18
N GLY A 88 13.10 9.14 4.14
CA GLY A 88 12.09 9.25 5.18
C GLY A 88 10.71 9.58 4.62
N LEU A 89 10.62 10.48 3.64
CA LEU A 89 9.35 10.78 2.95
C LEU A 89 8.79 9.53 2.25
N ILE A 90 9.63 8.77 1.55
CA ILE A 90 9.22 7.54 0.88
C ILE A 90 8.70 6.52 1.89
N VAL A 91 9.42 6.28 2.99
CA VAL A 91 8.99 5.34 4.03
C VAL A 91 7.68 5.79 4.67
N LEU A 92 7.52 7.10 4.95
CA LEU A 92 6.28 7.65 5.49
C LEU A 92 5.10 7.43 4.53
N LEU A 93 5.32 7.66 3.23
CA LEU A 93 4.29 7.46 2.21
C LEU A 93 3.92 5.98 2.08
N LEU A 94 4.89 5.07 2.06
CA LEU A 94 4.64 3.62 2.03
C LEU A 94 3.86 3.15 3.27
N TRP A 95 4.27 3.62 4.45
CA TRP A 95 3.57 3.33 5.70
C TRP A 95 2.14 3.86 5.71
N TRP A 96 1.93 5.07 5.17
CA TRP A 96 0.60 5.66 5.02
C TRP A 96 -0.23 4.89 3.98
N ASP A 97 0.38 4.44 2.90
CA ASP A 97 -0.27 3.73 1.79
C ASP A 97 -0.94 2.42 2.25
N ASP A 98 -0.29 1.70 3.18
CA ASP A 98 -0.84 0.52 3.85
C ASP A 98 -1.98 0.88 4.83
N ARG A 99 -1.84 2.00 5.55
CA ARG A 99 -2.86 2.49 6.51
C ARG A 99 -4.10 3.06 5.82
N ASN A 100 -4.01 3.43 4.54
CA ASN A 100 -5.08 4.05 3.76
C ASN A 100 -6.08 3.04 3.18
N LEU A 101 -5.79 1.73 3.25
CA LEU A 101 -6.67 0.67 2.75
C LEU A 101 -8.10 0.70 3.29
N PRO A 102 -8.35 0.97 4.60
CA PRO A 102 -9.71 1.06 5.12
C PRO A 102 -10.52 2.19 4.50
N ILE A 103 -9.89 3.34 4.22
CA ILE A 103 -10.52 4.52 3.60
C ILE A 103 -10.94 4.19 2.17
N LEU A 104 -10.11 3.45 1.44
CA LEU A 104 -10.42 3.02 0.07
C LEU A 104 -11.51 1.94 0.03
N ALA A 105 -11.63 1.13 1.08
CA ALA A 105 -12.68 0.12 1.22
C ALA A 105 -14.03 0.69 1.72
N GLU A 106 -14.08 1.96 2.08
CA GLU A 106 -15.28 2.62 2.60
C GLU A 106 -16.17 3.10 1.44
N ASN A 107 -17.39 2.56 1.36
CA ASN A 107 -18.36 2.83 0.28
C ASN A 107 -17.79 2.61 -1.14
N PRO A 108 -17.54 1.35 -1.52
CA PRO A 108 -17.04 1.02 -2.86
C PRO A 108 -18.12 1.25 -3.94
N ASP A 109 -17.69 1.65 -5.14
CA ASP A 109 -18.59 1.84 -6.30
C ASP A 109 -19.14 0.48 -6.79
N ALA A 110 -18.37 -0.59 -6.60
CA ALA A 110 -18.78 -1.96 -6.88
C ALA A 110 -18.14 -2.93 -5.89
N ALA A 111 -18.90 -3.95 -5.48
CA ALA A 111 -18.41 -5.05 -4.68
C ALA A 111 -18.82 -6.36 -5.36
N ARG A 112 -17.83 -7.11 -5.87
CA ARG A 112 -18.05 -8.35 -6.62
C ARG A 112 -17.65 -9.56 -5.78
N PRO A 113 -18.49 -10.60 -5.65
CA PRO A 113 -18.09 -11.83 -4.99
C PRO A 113 -16.99 -12.52 -5.81
N VAL A 114 -16.00 -13.08 -5.12
CA VAL A 114 -14.85 -13.75 -5.73
C VAL A 114 -14.82 -15.19 -5.23
N GLU A 115 -14.91 -16.14 -6.14
CA GLU A 115 -14.67 -17.55 -5.84
C GLU A 115 -13.21 -17.88 -6.13
N VAL A 116 -12.46 -18.31 -5.13
CA VAL A 116 -11.04 -18.65 -5.29
C VAL A 116 -10.92 -20.06 -5.88
N LEU A 117 -10.36 -20.15 -7.08
CA LEU A 117 -10.14 -21.43 -7.80
C LEU A 117 -8.72 -21.97 -7.62
N GLY A 118 -7.73 -21.08 -7.49
CA GLY A 118 -6.32 -21.45 -7.44
C GLY A 118 -5.44 -20.30 -6.98
N VAL A 119 -4.26 -20.59 -6.45
CA VAL A 119 -3.27 -19.59 -6.04
C VAL A 119 -1.92 -19.99 -6.61
N THR A 120 -1.19 -19.01 -7.12
CA THR A 120 0.19 -19.16 -7.60
C THR A 120 1.05 -18.06 -6.98
N SER A 121 2.11 -18.47 -6.29
CA SER A 121 3.01 -17.53 -5.62
C SER A 121 4.18 -17.16 -6.51
N TYR A 122 4.43 -15.86 -6.66
CA TYR A 122 5.57 -15.31 -7.40
C TYR A 122 6.58 -14.62 -6.46
N GLY A 123 6.53 -14.94 -5.16
CA GLY A 123 7.44 -14.40 -4.14
C GLY A 123 7.01 -13.04 -3.61
N THR A 124 7.08 -11.99 -4.43
CA THR A 124 6.73 -10.60 -4.06
C THR A 124 5.24 -10.29 -4.22
N PHE A 125 4.53 -11.03 -5.06
CA PHE A 125 3.09 -10.95 -5.24
C PHE A 125 2.48 -12.36 -5.39
N GLN A 126 1.18 -12.43 -5.18
CA GLN A 126 0.38 -13.65 -5.25
C GLN A 126 -0.63 -13.51 -6.38
N GLU A 127 -0.69 -14.47 -7.30
CA GLU A 127 -1.73 -14.51 -8.33
C GLU A 127 -2.83 -15.47 -7.87
N ILE A 128 -4.05 -14.96 -7.75
CA ILE A 128 -5.24 -15.76 -7.46
C ILE A 128 -5.97 -16.00 -8.77
N ARG A 129 -6.13 -17.27 -9.15
CA ARG A 129 -7.15 -17.66 -10.14
C ARG A 129 -8.49 -17.65 -9.43
N ALA A 130 -9.40 -16.81 -9.89
CA ALA A 130 -10.69 -16.66 -9.27
C ALA A 130 -11.80 -16.58 -10.32
N ARG A 131 -13.03 -16.84 -9.91
CA ARG A 131 -14.23 -16.56 -10.70
C ARG A 131 -14.93 -15.34 -10.14
N VAL A 132 -15.12 -14.34 -10.98
CA VAL A 132 -15.82 -13.08 -10.66
C VAL A 132 -16.96 -12.94 -11.65
N ASP A 133 -18.20 -12.81 -11.16
CA ASP A 133 -19.41 -12.71 -11.99
C ASP A 133 -19.52 -13.81 -13.08
N GLY A 134 -19.09 -15.03 -12.75
CA GLY A 134 -19.11 -16.18 -13.67
C GLY A 134 -17.95 -16.24 -14.67
N GLN A 135 -17.07 -15.24 -14.72
CA GLN A 135 -15.87 -15.25 -15.56
C GLN A 135 -14.62 -15.62 -14.77
N GLU A 136 -13.79 -16.49 -15.34
CA GLU A 136 -12.47 -16.79 -14.76
C GLU A 136 -11.51 -15.63 -15.02
N CYS A 137 -10.96 -15.11 -13.94
CA CYS A 137 -10.04 -13.99 -13.93
C CYS A 137 -8.82 -14.33 -13.08
N ARG A 138 -7.72 -13.63 -13.35
CA ARG A 138 -6.51 -13.71 -12.54
C ARG A 138 -6.36 -12.40 -11.78
N ILE A 139 -6.25 -12.49 -10.47
CA ILE A 139 -6.17 -11.36 -9.57
C ILE A 139 -4.77 -11.32 -8.97
N ALA A 140 -4.00 -10.30 -9.28
CA ALA A 140 -2.70 -10.07 -8.65
C ALA A 140 -2.91 -9.40 -7.31
N VAL A 141 -2.40 -10.00 -6.23
CA VAL A 141 -2.54 -9.53 -4.86
C VAL A 141 -1.17 -9.16 -4.29
N HIS A 142 -1.07 -7.94 -3.76
CA HIS A 142 0.13 -7.47 -3.09
C HIS A 142 0.16 -7.95 -1.65
N ALA A 143 0.69 -9.16 -1.44
CA ALA A 143 0.87 -9.75 -0.11
C ALA A 143 2.08 -10.69 -0.10
N SER A 144 2.82 -10.70 1.02
CA SER A 144 3.87 -11.70 1.23
C SER A 144 3.26 -13.10 1.37
N LYS A 145 4.07 -14.13 1.07
CA LYS A 145 3.65 -15.54 1.17
C LYS A 145 2.98 -15.88 2.50
N GLY A 146 3.61 -15.47 3.61
CA GLY A 146 3.10 -15.71 4.96
C GLY A 146 1.78 -14.99 5.24
N ARG A 147 1.70 -13.69 4.91
CA ARG A 147 0.50 -12.87 5.13
C ARG A 147 -0.69 -13.40 4.32
N PHE A 148 -0.45 -13.82 3.08
CA PHE A 148 -1.50 -14.35 2.24
C PHE A 148 -2.02 -15.72 2.71
N ALA A 149 -1.12 -16.61 3.14
CA ALA A 149 -1.51 -17.90 3.71
C ALA A 149 -2.36 -17.73 4.99
N GLU A 150 -2.02 -16.75 5.84
CA GLU A 150 -2.81 -16.42 7.03
C GLU A 150 -4.22 -15.92 6.67
N VAL A 151 -4.32 -15.06 5.65
CA VAL A 151 -5.59 -14.51 5.16
C VAL A 151 -6.49 -15.61 4.55
N LEU A 152 -5.92 -16.56 3.80
CA LEU A 152 -6.65 -17.71 3.26
C LEU A 152 -7.13 -18.66 4.37
N ARG A 153 -6.27 -18.94 5.36
CA ARG A 153 -6.64 -19.73 6.53
C ARG A 153 -7.78 -19.07 7.29
N PHE A 154 -7.73 -17.75 7.44
CA PHE A 154 -8.81 -16.97 8.06
C PHE A 154 -10.12 -17.03 7.27
N ALA A 155 -10.04 -17.04 5.93
CA ALA A 155 -11.21 -17.21 5.07
C ALA A 155 -11.87 -18.59 5.21
N GLY A 156 -11.19 -19.57 5.84
CA GLY A 156 -11.66 -20.94 5.98
C GLY A 156 -11.59 -21.73 4.67
N ILE A 157 -10.72 -21.31 3.73
CA ILE A 157 -10.48 -22.01 2.46
C ILE A 157 -9.37 -23.04 2.72
N PRO A 158 -9.71 -24.33 2.95
CA PRO A 158 -8.72 -25.34 3.30
C PRO A 158 -8.10 -25.89 2.00
N GLY A 159 -6.76 -26.02 1.96
CA GLY A 159 -6.10 -26.84 0.93
C GLY A 159 -5.45 -26.11 -0.25
N LEU A 160 -5.41 -24.78 -0.28
CA LEU A 160 -4.61 -24.05 -1.25
C LEU A 160 -3.16 -23.95 -0.77
N GLN A 161 -2.29 -24.82 -1.30
CA GLN A 161 -0.85 -24.70 -1.13
C GLN A 161 -0.36 -23.44 -1.87
N VAL A 162 0.08 -22.46 -1.07
CA VAL A 162 0.76 -21.24 -1.53
C VAL A 162 2.27 -21.51 -1.67
#